data_AF-A0A2D8MBQ2-F1
#
_entry.id   AF-A0A2D8MBQ2-F1
#
_cell.length_a   1.000
_cell.length_b   1.000
_cell.length_c   1.000
_cell.angle_alpha   90.00
_cell.angle_beta   90.00
_cell.angle_gamma   90.00
#
_symmetry.space_group_name_H-M   'P 1'
#
loop_
_entity.id
_entity.type
_entity.pdbx_description
1 polymer ?
#
loop_
_entity_poly.entity_id
_entity_poly.type
_entity_poly.pdbx_seq_one_letter_code
_entity_poly.pdbx_strand_id
1 'polypeptide(L)'
;MKFLARAAALLALSGGTVPAMTAMSSPQRQALTAAAPGLLAANDVPSMPVGYIESGKVAWTAVYGERAPSEAAGEDTLYNIASLAKPVVAETILRFVGSGTLDLDTPLATQFVDRDLTDDPCAQKINLRHALSHRTGVPDNWRDRMEGGKLRLEWEPGTRAHYSGENYAMAARYAMMATQTRLDDLAKQQLFEPTGMSDTYFLLDEAWEGRVAMVRRKDGTLRLPDNSPQGSAADDVHTTIGDYTRFVAAAMRGDGLTPALIEQRATIYDDQTAQACPEGLIPQDKCPKRLVMGLAGTSMIAARTVSLSTMARTGVSAPSPCSSPKRALAL
;
A
#
# COMPACT_ATOMS: atom_id res chain seq x y z
N MET A 1 73.04 -19.58 -26.83
CA MET A 1 72.81 -18.32 -27.56
C MET A 1 71.95 -18.61 -28.80
N LYS A 2 70.64 -18.39 -28.72
CA LYS A 2 69.70 -18.08 -29.82
C LYS A 2 68.25 -18.19 -29.30
N PHE A 3 67.48 -17.16 -29.66
CA PHE A 3 66.09 -16.84 -29.33
C PHE A 3 65.07 -17.85 -29.88
N LEU A 4 63.80 -17.69 -29.43
CA LEU A 4 62.49 -17.95 -30.10
C LEU A 4 61.59 -18.86 -29.25
N ALA A 5 60.27 -18.70 -29.13
CA ALA A 5 59.34 -17.59 -29.28
C ALA A 5 58.06 -18.11 -28.56
N ARG A 6 57.42 -17.26 -27.74
CA ARG A 6 56.15 -17.58 -27.08
C ARG A 6 55.03 -17.60 -28.12
N ALA A 7 54.32 -18.72 -28.26
CA ALA A 7 52.99 -18.75 -28.87
C ALA A 7 51.95 -18.69 -27.75
N ALA A 8 51.38 -17.51 -27.52
CA ALA A 8 50.17 -17.35 -26.73
C ALA A 8 48.97 -17.56 -27.68
N ALA A 9 48.18 -18.59 -27.42
CA ALA A 9 46.90 -18.76 -28.11
C ALA A 9 45.93 -17.68 -27.61
N LEU A 10 45.62 -16.70 -28.47
CA LEU A 10 44.45 -15.84 -28.27
C LEU A 10 43.20 -16.70 -28.51
N LEU A 11 42.50 -17.06 -27.43
CA LEU A 11 41.09 -17.42 -27.53
C LEU A 11 40.31 -16.13 -27.80
N ALA A 12 39.89 -15.93 -29.04
CA ALA A 12 38.89 -14.93 -29.37
C ALA A 12 37.57 -15.38 -28.71
N LEU A 13 37.25 -14.80 -27.56
CA LEU A 13 35.90 -14.80 -27.03
C LEU A 13 35.06 -14.00 -28.02
N SER A 14 34.40 -14.72 -28.94
CA SER A 14 33.34 -14.17 -29.76
C SER A 14 32.30 -13.57 -28.81
N GLY A 15 32.27 -12.24 -28.75
CA GLY A 15 31.24 -11.50 -28.06
C GLY A 15 29.89 -11.90 -28.63
N GLY A 16 29.20 -12.81 -27.94
CA GLY A 16 27.78 -13.00 -28.12
C GLY A 16 27.13 -11.67 -27.79
N THR A 17 26.70 -10.96 -28.83
CA THR A 17 25.76 -9.87 -28.67
C THR A 17 24.56 -10.45 -27.95
N VAL A 18 24.45 -10.20 -26.65
CA VAL A 18 23.16 -10.28 -25.95
C VAL A 18 22.24 -9.43 -26.83
N PRO A 19 21.18 -10.00 -27.42
CA PRO A 19 20.24 -9.16 -28.13
C PRO A 19 19.77 -8.17 -27.09
N ALA A 20 20.06 -6.87 -27.30
CA ALA A 20 19.41 -5.83 -26.57
C ALA A 20 17.93 -6.21 -26.59
N MET A 21 17.34 -6.46 -25.42
CA MET A 21 15.90 -6.54 -25.31
C MET A 21 15.39 -5.22 -25.85
N THR A 22 15.05 -5.21 -27.15
CA THR A 22 14.24 -4.18 -27.74
C THR A 22 12.98 -4.22 -26.89
N ALA A 23 12.88 -3.30 -25.94
CA ALA A 23 11.72 -3.10 -25.11
C ALA A 23 10.58 -2.81 -26.07
N MET A 24 9.88 -3.84 -26.53
CA MET A 24 8.73 -3.70 -27.38
C MET A 24 7.70 -2.97 -26.55
N SER A 25 7.61 -1.65 -26.73
CA SER A 25 6.58 -0.85 -26.12
C SER A 25 5.24 -1.35 -26.64
N SER A 26 4.37 -1.79 -25.72
CA SER A 26 3.01 -2.12 -26.11
C SER A 26 2.34 -0.87 -26.70
N PRO A 27 1.38 -0.99 -27.64
CA PRO A 27 0.67 0.17 -28.20
C PRO A 27 0.11 1.11 -27.12
N GLN A 28 -0.30 0.57 -25.97
CA GLN A 28 -0.74 1.34 -24.80
C GLN A 28 0.38 2.22 -24.24
N ARG A 29 1.61 1.72 -24.13
CA ARG A 29 2.77 2.48 -23.63
C ARG A 29 3.10 3.64 -24.58
N GLN A 30 3.08 3.40 -25.89
CA GLN A 30 3.35 4.44 -26.89
C GLN A 30 2.28 5.54 -26.86
N ALA A 31 1.00 5.15 -26.82
CA ALA A 31 -0.11 6.10 -26.70
C ALA A 31 -0.01 6.93 -25.42
N LEU A 32 0.33 6.30 -24.29
CA LEU A 32 0.52 6.99 -23.03
C LEU A 32 1.72 7.93 -23.05
N THR A 33 2.84 7.52 -23.65
CA THR A 33 4.03 8.37 -23.81
C THR A 33 3.70 9.63 -24.60
N ALA A 34 2.93 9.50 -25.69
CA ALA A 34 2.49 10.64 -26.50
C ALA A 34 1.52 11.56 -25.74
N ALA A 35 0.64 11.00 -24.89
CA ALA A 35 -0.34 11.77 -24.12
C ALA A 35 0.22 12.38 -22.82
N ALA A 36 1.32 11.84 -22.28
CA ALA A 36 1.80 12.18 -20.94
C ALA A 36 2.05 13.69 -20.72
N PRO A 37 2.70 14.44 -21.62
CA PRO A 37 2.88 15.88 -21.42
C PRO A 37 1.56 16.64 -21.24
N GLY A 38 0.55 16.29 -22.05
CA GLY A 38 -0.79 16.89 -21.97
C GLY A 38 -1.52 16.50 -20.69
N LEU A 39 -1.40 15.24 -20.24
CA LEU A 39 -2.00 14.77 -18.99
C LEU A 39 -1.39 15.44 -17.76
N LEU A 40 -0.07 15.55 -17.71
CA LEU A 40 0.64 16.23 -16.62
C LEU A 40 0.20 17.70 -16.52
N ALA A 41 0.18 18.42 -17.66
CA ALA A 41 -0.24 19.81 -17.71
C ALA A 41 -1.72 20.00 -17.34
N ALA A 42 -2.61 19.15 -17.84
CA ALA A 42 -4.05 19.25 -17.58
C ALA A 42 -4.44 18.97 -16.13
N ASN A 43 -3.64 18.18 -15.41
CA ASN A 43 -3.90 17.81 -14.01
C ASN A 43 -3.00 18.54 -13.01
N ASP A 44 -2.14 19.44 -13.49
CA ASP A 44 -1.19 20.20 -12.67
C ASP A 44 -0.33 19.31 -11.75
N VAL A 45 0.13 18.16 -12.27
CA VAL A 45 0.98 17.21 -11.54
C VAL A 45 2.40 17.18 -12.13
N PRO A 46 3.47 17.20 -11.30
CA PRO A 46 4.84 17.27 -11.80
C PRO A 46 5.29 16.01 -12.54
N SER A 47 4.92 14.84 -12.02
CA SER A 47 5.29 13.54 -12.60
C SER A 47 4.19 12.50 -12.44
N MET A 48 4.28 11.45 -13.27
CA MET A 48 3.32 10.36 -13.33
C MET A 48 4.06 9.03 -13.53
N PRO A 49 4.25 8.23 -12.47
CA PRO A 49 4.72 6.85 -12.58
C PRO A 49 3.58 5.93 -13.00
N VAL A 50 3.84 5.04 -13.96
CA VAL A 50 2.84 4.10 -14.49
C VAL A 50 3.43 2.70 -14.61
N GLY A 51 2.68 1.75 -14.07
CA GLY A 51 2.98 0.33 -14.14
C GLY A 51 1.88 -0.43 -14.86
N TYR A 52 2.27 -1.31 -15.77
CA TYR A 52 1.34 -2.21 -16.46
C TYR A 52 1.64 -3.65 -16.09
N ILE A 53 0.65 -4.33 -15.52
CA ILE A 53 0.73 -5.72 -15.09
C ILE A 53 -0.25 -6.54 -15.93
N GLU A 54 0.24 -7.59 -16.57
CA GLU A 54 -0.57 -8.51 -17.36
C GLU A 54 -0.39 -9.92 -16.81
N SER A 55 -1.51 -10.59 -16.48
CA SER A 55 -1.51 -11.97 -15.97
C SER A 55 -0.57 -12.18 -14.78
N GLY A 56 -0.56 -11.22 -13.84
CA GLY A 56 0.28 -11.27 -12.65
C GLY A 56 1.77 -11.10 -12.94
N LYS A 57 2.18 -10.55 -14.09
CA LYS A 57 3.57 -10.22 -14.42
C LYS A 57 3.68 -8.75 -14.78
N VAL A 58 4.75 -8.10 -14.34
CA VAL A 58 5.06 -6.73 -14.76
C VAL A 58 5.42 -6.76 -16.23
N ALA A 59 4.58 -6.17 -17.07
CA ALA A 59 4.78 -6.11 -18.51
C ALA A 59 5.67 -4.92 -18.88
N TRP A 60 5.45 -3.75 -18.25
CA TRP A 60 6.35 -2.60 -18.34
C TRP A 60 6.07 -1.59 -17.23
N THR A 61 7.06 -0.75 -16.95
CA THR A 61 6.94 0.50 -16.19
C THR A 61 7.35 1.68 -17.08
N ALA A 62 6.89 2.87 -16.70
CA ALA A 62 7.30 4.13 -17.27
C ALA A 62 7.11 5.25 -16.24
N VAL A 63 7.98 6.25 -16.27
CA VAL A 63 7.85 7.46 -15.45
C VAL A 63 7.93 8.67 -16.38
N TYR A 64 7.00 9.61 -16.21
CA TYR A 64 6.91 10.82 -17.03
C TYR A 64 6.97 12.07 -16.15
N GLY A 65 7.48 13.17 -16.72
CA GLY A 65 7.53 14.47 -16.06
C GLY A 65 8.80 14.66 -15.21
N GLU A 66 8.67 15.50 -14.19
CA GLU A 66 9.78 15.95 -13.35
C GLU A 66 9.54 15.57 -11.89
N ARG A 67 10.57 15.06 -11.22
CA ARG A 67 10.52 14.76 -9.79
C ARG A 67 10.76 16.02 -8.95
N ALA A 68 11.51 16.98 -9.48
CA ALA A 68 11.77 18.29 -8.90
C ALA A 68 12.01 19.29 -10.06
N PRO A 69 11.97 20.62 -9.83
CA PRO A 69 12.15 21.59 -10.91
C PRO A 69 13.40 21.34 -11.76
N SER A 70 13.22 21.14 -13.06
CA SER A 70 14.32 20.81 -14.01
C SER A 70 15.04 19.48 -13.74
N GLU A 71 14.46 18.61 -12.91
CA GLU A 71 14.93 17.26 -12.65
C GLU A 71 13.92 16.23 -13.17
N ALA A 72 14.28 15.52 -14.24
CA ALA A 72 13.45 14.48 -14.81
C ALA A 72 13.13 13.39 -13.77
N ALA A 73 11.88 12.94 -13.74
CA ALA A 73 11.51 11.75 -12.99
C ALA A 73 11.94 10.49 -13.76
N GLY A 74 12.48 9.51 -13.05
CA GLY A 74 12.97 8.24 -13.60
C GLY A 74 12.45 7.03 -12.84
N GLU A 75 12.86 5.83 -13.27
CA GLU A 75 12.49 4.55 -12.62
C GLU A 75 12.99 4.45 -11.17
N ASP A 76 14.01 5.23 -10.81
CA ASP A 76 14.59 5.33 -9.46
C ASP A 76 13.91 6.37 -8.57
N THR A 77 12.96 7.15 -9.11
CA THR A 77 12.21 8.16 -8.36
C THR A 77 11.34 7.50 -7.29
N LEU A 78 11.49 7.97 -6.05
CA LEU A 78 10.70 7.54 -4.91
C LEU A 78 9.45 8.41 -4.79
N TYR A 79 8.29 7.77 -4.67
CA TYR A 79 7.01 8.43 -4.43
C TYR A 79 6.52 8.09 -3.02
N ASN A 80 6.11 9.09 -2.23
CA ASN A 80 5.24 8.83 -1.09
C ASN A 80 3.89 8.36 -1.65
N ILE A 81 3.52 7.11 -1.35
CA ILE A 81 2.33 6.48 -1.93
C ILE A 81 1.08 6.64 -1.07
N ALA A 82 1.17 7.41 0.01
CA ALA A 82 0.08 7.68 0.91
C ALA A 82 -0.66 6.38 1.31
N SER A 83 -1.98 6.39 1.21
CA SER A 83 -2.82 5.25 1.59
C SER A 83 -2.60 3.94 0.83
N LEU A 84 -1.80 3.93 -0.23
CA LEU A 84 -1.30 2.69 -0.85
C LEU A 84 -0.31 1.91 0.05
N ALA A 85 0.16 2.51 1.14
CA ALA A 85 0.86 1.82 2.22
C ALA A 85 0.01 0.72 2.86
N LYS A 86 -1.31 0.90 2.95
CA LYS A 86 -2.23 -0.05 3.60
C LYS A 86 -2.17 -1.45 2.95
N PRO A 87 -2.32 -1.60 1.62
CA PRO A 87 -2.06 -2.87 0.93
C PRO A 87 -0.70 -3.52 1.25
N VAL A 88 0.37 -2.73 1.34
CA VAL A 88 1.72 -3.23 1.65
C VAL A 88 1.76 -3.82 3.06
N VAL A 89 1.18 -3.12 4.04
CA VAL A 89 1.07 -3.60 5.43
C VAL A 89 0.14 -4.81 5.54
N ALA A 90 -1.00 -4.81 4.85
CA ALA A 90 -1.93 -5.92 4.84
C ALA A 90 -1.26 -7.20 4.32
N GLU A 91 -0.61 -7.15 3.15
CA GLU A 91 0.09 -8.30 2.57
C GLU A 91 1.25 -8.78 3.44
N THR A 92 1.99 -7.85 4.07
CA THR A 92 3.03 -8.21 5.05
C THR A 92 2.46 -9.03 6.21
N ILE A 93 1.37 -8.55 6.84
CA ILE A 93 0.73 -9.23 7.96
C ILE A 93 0.09 -10.56 7.52
N LEU A 94 -0.58 -10.60 6.36
CA LEU A 94 -1.19 -11.81 5.84
C LEU A 94 -0.18 -12.91 5.54
N ARG A 95 1.05 -12.58 5.16
CA ARG A 95 2.13 -13.57 5.00
C ARG A 95 2.58 -14.17 6.33
N PHE A 96 2.64 -13.35 7.38
CA PHE A 96 2.82 -13.89 8.73
C PHE A 96 1.66 -14.79 9.16
N VAL A 97 0.42 -14.46 8.80
CA VAL A 97 -0.73 -15.36 9.00
C VAL A 97 -0.58 -16.65 8.19
N GLY A 98 -0.17 -16.54 6.92
CA GLY A 98 0.06 -17.70 6.06
C GLY A 98 1.14 -18.65 6.58
N SER A 99 2.14 -18.13 7.29
CA SER A 99 3.17 -18.91 7.97
C SER A 99 2.74 -19.50 9.32
N GLY A 100 1.57 -19.10 9.85
CA GLY A 100 1.09 -19.46 11.19
C GLY A 100 1.72 -18.68 12.35
N THR A 101 2.51 -17.63 12.07
CA THR A 101 3.11 -16.77 13.11
C THR A 101 2.09 -15.83 13.75
N LEU A 102 1.12 -15.36 12.96
CA LEU A 102 0.00 -14.55 13.41
C LEU A 102 -1.31 -15.26 13.05
N ASP A 103 -2.40 -14.85 13.68
CA ASP A 103 -3.74 -15.36 13.41
C ASP A 103 -4.72 -14.20 13.23
N LEU A 104 -5.62 -14.31 12.25
CA LEU A 104 -6.53 -13.22 11.90
C LEU A 104 -7.57 -12.93 12.98
N ASP A 105 -7.93 -13.94 13.77
CA ASP A 105 -9.06 -13.92 14.67
C ASP A 105 -8.65 -13.75 16.14
N THR A 106 -7.36 -13.91 16.44
CA THR A 106 -6.79 -13.62 17.77
C THR A 106 -7.01 -12.15 18.15
N PRO A 107 -7.61 -11.86 19.33
CA PRO A 107 -7.81 -10.50 19.78
C PRO A 107 -6.50 -9.72 19.91
N LEU A 108 -6.46 -8.48 19.44
CA LEU A 108 -5.28 -7.61 19.54
C LEU A 108 -4.87 -7.40 21.01
N ALA A 109 -5.86 -7.37 21.90
CA ALA A 109 -5.72 -7.21 23.34
C ALA A 109 -4.84 -8.28 24.01
N THR A 110 -4.57 -9.42 23.35
CA THR A 110 -3.59 -10.41 23.82
C THR A 110 -2.16 -9.87 23.84
N GLN A 111 -1.87 -8.82 23.06
CA GLN A 111 -0.55 -8.20 22.95
C GLN A 111 -0.57 -6.72 23.32
N PHE A 112 -1.61 -5.98 22.94
CA PHE A 112 -1.77 -4.58 23.32
C PHE A 112 -3.22 -4.08 23.20
N VAL A 113 -3.56 -3.05 23.98
CA VAL A 113 -4.77 -2.24 23.81
C VAL A 113 -4.32 -0.79 23.62
N ASP A 114 -4.91 -0.05 22.68
CA ASP A 114 -4.59 1.38 22.53
C ASP A 114 -4.91 2.13 23.83
N ARG A 115 -4.07 3.10 24.19
CA ARG A 115 -4.20 3.87 25.44
C ARG A 115 -5.55 4.56 25.59
N ASP A 116 -6.21 4.93 24.48
CA ASP A 116 -7.50 5.63 24.51
C ASP A 116 -8.67 4.64 24.61
N LEU A 117 -8.42 3.33 24.44
CA LEU A 117 -9.42 2.27 24.41
C LEU A 117 -9.35 1.32 25.62
N THR A 118 -8.54 1.62 26.64
CA THR A 118 -8.31 0.70 27.78
C THR A 118 -9.57 0.38 28.56
N ASP A 119 -10.49 1.34 28.67
CA ASP A 119 -11.75 1.20 29.40
C ASP A 119 -12.93 0.79 28.48
N ASP A 120 -12.69 0.64 27.17
CA ASP A 120 -13.70 0.26 26.20
C ASP A 120 -13.78 -1.28 26.07
N PRO A 121 -14.88 -1.93 26.50
CA PRO A 121 -15.02 -3.37 26.39
C PRO A 121 -15.06 -3.88 24.93
N CYS A 122 -15.43 -3.04 23.95
CA CYS A 122 -15.34 -3.43 22.53
C CYS A 122 -13.88 -3.60 22.09
N ALA A 123 -12.91 -2.95 22.72
CA ALA A 123 -11.50 -3.07 22.36
C ALA A 123 -10.98 -4.51 22.46
N GLN A 124 -11.54 -5.29 23.39
CA GLN A 124 -11.20 -6.71 23.61
C GLN A 124 -11.66 -7.62 22.45
N LYS A 125 -12.53 -7.13 21.56
CA LYS A 125 -13.05 -7.90 20.41
C LYS A 125 -12.32 -7.58 19.11
N ILE A 126 -11.46 -6.55 19.07
CA ILE A 126 -10.74 -6.19 17.85
C ILE A 126 -9.69 -7.27 17.57
N ASN A 127 -9.59 -7.72 16.32
CA ASN A 127 -8.57 -8.64 15.83
C ASN A 127 -8.01 -8.14 14.48
N LEU A 128 -7.04 -8.85 13.91
CA LEU A 128 -6.42 -8.46 12.63
C LEU A 128 -7.43 -8.49 11.48
N ARG A 129 -8.40 -9.42 11.48
CA ARG A 129 -9.48 -9.46 10.49
C ARG A 129 -10.28 -8.15 10.50
N HIS A 130 -10.67 -7.67 11.68
CA HIS A 130 -11.36 -6.40 11.85
C HIS A 130 -10.49 -5.22 11.38
N ALA A 131 -9.25 -5.17 11.83
CA ALA A 131 -8.34 -4.07 11.54
C ALA A 131 -8.04 -3.93 10.04
N LEU A 132 -7.57 -5.00 9.40
CA LEU A 132 -7.20 -5.00 7.99
C LEU A 132 -8.41 -4.79 7.06
N SER A 133 -9.61 -5.20 7.47
CA SER A 133 -10.84 -5.03 6.70
C SER A 133 -11.64 -3.77 7.06
N HIS A 134 -11.05 -2.80 7.77
CA HIS A 134 -11.68 -1.54 8.16
C HIS A 134 -12.93 -1.67 9.06
N ARG A 135 -13.05 -2.71 9.87
CA ARG A 135 -14.23 -3.05 10.69
C ARG A 135 -13.97 -3.00 12.19
N THR A 136 -13.17 -2.06 12.67
CA THR A 136 -12.79 -1.99 14.09
C THR A 136 -13.82 -1.28 14.97
N GLY A 137 -14.73 -0.49 14.39
CA GLY A 137 -15.58 0.44 15.15
C GLY A 137 -15.09 1.89 15.17
N VAL A 138 -13.90 2.17 14.63
CA VAL A 138 -13.31 3.51 14.61
C VAL A 138 -14.07 4.42 13.61
N PRO A 139 -14.57 5.59 14.05
CA PRO A 139 -15.49 6.41 13.28
C PRO A 139 -14.85 7.42 12.32
N ASP A 140 -13.53 7.61 12.40
CA ASP A 140 -12.81 8.55 11.54
C ASP A 140 -11.47 7.94 11.09
N ASN A 141 -10.84 8.57 10.11
CA ASN A 141 -9.62 8.08 9.53
C ASN A 141 -8.40 8.26 10.45
N TRP A 142 -8.36 9.37 11.18
CA TRP A 142 -7.24 9.78 11.99
C TRP A 142 -7.72 10.27 13.35
N ARG A 143 -6.96 9.94 14.38
CA ARG A 143 -7.25 10.29 15.77
C ARG A 143 -7.43 11.79 16.01
N ASP A 144 -6.67 12.63 15.30
CA ASP A 144 -6.72 14.09 15.42
C ASP A 144 -8.04 14.71 14.93
N ARG A 145 -8.82 13.97 14.13
CA ARG A 145 -10.16 14.37 13.68
C ARG A 145 -11.26 13.97 14.65
N MET A 146 -10.94 13.13 15.63
CA MET A 146 -11.88 12.68 16.65
C MET A 146 -11.92 13.66 17.82
N GLU A 147 -13.01 13.62 18.57
CA GLU A 147 -13.22 14.49 19.73
C GLU A 147 -12.06 14.36 20.74
N GLY A 148 -11.44 15.49 21.06
CA GLY A 148 -10.30 15.55 22.00
C GLY A 148 -9.01 14.91 21.48
N GLY A 149 -8.92 14.56 20.20
CA GLY A 149 -7.73 13.91 19.63
C GLY A 149 -7.49 12.51 20.22
N LYS A 150 -8.56 11.78 20.54
CA LYS A 150 -8.50 10.45 21.17
C LYS A 150 -9.19 9.40 20.31
N LEU A 151 -8.60 8.22 20.25
CA LEU A 151 -9.21 7.09 19.57
C LEU A 151 -10.46 6.65 20.33
N ARG A 152 -11.55 6.35 19.62
CA ARG A 152 -12.79 5.83 20.20
C ARG A 152 -13.47 4.84 19.26
N LEU A 153 -14.35 4.01 19.80
CA LEU A 153 -15.19 3.10 19.04
C LEU A 153 -16.65 3.59 19.11
N GLU A 154 -17.32 3.68 17.95
CA GLU A 154 -18.73 4.09 17.87
C GLU A 154 -19.67 2.92 17.59
N TRP A 155 -19.16 1.79 17.07
CA TRP A 155 -19.92 0.57 16.88
C TRP A 155 -19.09 -0.69 17.14
N GLU A 156 -19.74 -1.86 17.15
CA GLU A 156 -19.12 -3.11 17.55
C GLU A 156 -18.16 -3.59 16.44
N PRO A 157 -16.93 -4.01 16.79
CA PRO A 157 -16.00 -4.56 15.82
C PRO A 157 -16.64 -5.70 15.00
N GLY A 158 -16.36 -5.72 13.69
CA GLY A 158 -16.91 -6.69 12.75
C GLY A 158 -18.28 -6.33 12.15
N THR A 159 -19.05 -5.41 12.75
CA THR A 159 -20.44 -5.15 12.33
C THR A 159 -20.58 -4.16 11.17
N ARG A 160 -19.66 -3.20 11.06
CA ARG A 160 -19.68 -2.17 10.02
C ARG A 160 -18.27 -1.76 9.62
N ALA A 161 -18.05 -1.59 8.32
CA ALA A 161 -16.82 -1.06 7.78
C ALA A 161 -16.81 0.47 7.73
N HIS A 162 -15.66 1.05 8.06
CA HIS A 162 -15.37 2.47 7.91
C HIS A 162 -13.88 2.68 7.69
N TYR A 163 -13.56 3.40 6.62
CA TYR A 163 -12.18 3.67 6.24
C TYR A 163 -11.42 4.36 7.37
N SER A 164 -10.29 3.76 7.76
CA SER A 164 -9.45 4.34 8.81
C SER A 164 -8.00 3.88 8.76
N GLY A 165 -7.09 4.85 8.88
CA GLY A 165 -5.66 4.65 9.05
C GLY A 165 -5.31 4.15 10.45
N GLU A 166 -6.07 4.56 11.48
CA GLU A 166 -5.91 4.04 12.85
C GLU A 166 -6.11 2.52 12.91
N ASN A 167 -6.95 1.95 12.02
CA ASN A 167 -7.12 0.50 11.92
C ASN A 167 -5.81 -0.19 11.53
N TYR A 168 -5.08 0.37 10.57
CA TYR A 168 -3.80 -0.15 10.12
C TYR A 168 -2.68 0.13 11.14
N ALA A 169 -2.74 1.25 11.84
CA ALA A 169 -1.85 1.54 12.96
C ALA A 169 -2.00 0.48 14.07
N MET A 170 -3.24 0.11 14.42
CA MET A 170 -3.50 -0.96 15.38
C MET A 170 -3.02 -2.33 14.88
N ALA A 171 -3.27 -2.68 13.62
CA ALA A 171 -2.80 -3.93 13.04
C ALA A 171 -1.26 -4.04 13.05
N ALA A 172 -0.57 -2.98 12.62
CA ALA A 172 0.88 -2.92 12.64
C ALA A 172 1.43 -2.98 14.07
N ARG A 173 0.82 -2.27 15.02
CA ARG A 173 1.23 -2.32 16.43
C ARG A 173 1.11 -3.73 17.01
N TYR A 174 0.01 -4.43 16.73
CA TYR A 174 -0.14 -5.83 17.14
C TYR A 174 0.95 -6.72 16.55
N ALA A 175 1.18 -6.62 15.24
CA ALA A 175 2.19 -7.43 14.56
C ALA A 175 3.59 -7.17 15.15
N MET A 176 3.96 -5.91 15.38
CA MET A 176 5.25 -5.55 16.00
C MET A 176 5.39 -6.11 17.42
N MET A 177 4.33 -6.04 18.24
CA MET A 177 4.35 -6.56 19.60
C MET A 177 4.40 -8.09 19.64
N ALA A 178 3.59 -8.77 18.80
CA ALA A 178 3.56 -10.23 18.73
C ALA A 178 4.88 -10.84 18.25
N THR A 179 5.61 -10.13 17.39
CA THR A 179 6.86 -10.59 16.77
C THR A 179 8.11 -9.97 17.40
N GLN A 180 7.96 -8.98 18.30
CA GLN A 180 9.05 -8.18 18.85
C GLN A 180 9.96 -7.57 17.76
N THR A 181 9.38 -7.20 16.62
CA THR A 181 10.10 -6.73 15.42
C THR A 181 9.47 -5.45 14.91
N ARG A 182 10.26 -4.56 14.31
CA ARG A 182 9.76 -3.28 13.78
C ARG A 182 9.01 -3.49 12.45
N LEU A 183 8.08 -2.59 12.11
CA LEU A 183 7.24 -2.73 10.91
C LEU A 183 8.05 -2.77 9.59
N ASP A 184 9.08 -1.93 9.49
CA ASP A 184 10.02 -1.91 8.36
C ASP A 184 10.73 -3.25 8.19
N ASP A 185 11.20 -3.85 9.27
CA ASP A 185 11.83 -5.18 9.25
C ASP A 185 10.84 -6.30 8.92
N LEU A 186 9.61 -6.24 9.45
CA LEU A 186 8.54 -7.18 9.12
C LEU A 186 8.22 -7.17 7.62
N ALA A 187 8.06 -5.98 7.05
CA ALA A 187 7.80 -5.81 5.62
C ALA A 187 9.00 -6.23 4.77
N LYS A 188 10.21 -5.91 5.22
CA LYS A 188 11.44 -6.33 4.55
C LYS A 188 11.54 -7.84 4.43
N GLN A 189 11.36 -8.56 5.53
CA GLN A 189 11.45 -10.01 5.60
C GLN A 189 10.38 -10.71 4.77
N GLN A 190 9.11 -10.31 4.91
CA GLN A 190 8.01 -11.06 4.31
C GLN A 190 7.68 -10.64 2.88
N LEU A 191 7.95 -9.38 2.54
CA LEU A 191 7.45 -8.78 1.32
C LEU A 191 8.58 -8.21 0.45
N PHE A 192 9.41 -7.32 0.98
CA PHE A 192 10.35 -6.59 0.13
C PHE A 192 11.47 -7.47 -0.41
N GLU A 193 12.17 -8.22 0.43
CA GLU A 193 13.24 -9.11 -0.03
C GLU A 193 12.71 -10.23 -0.95
N PRO A 194 11.63 -10.96 -0.61
CA PRO A 194 11.13 -12.03 -1.46
C PRO A 194 10.61 -11.57 -2.83
N THR A 195 10.17 -10.31 -2.94
CA THR A 195 9.65 -9.75 -4.20
C THR A 195 10.63 -8.80 -4.90
N GLY A 196 11.82 -8.60 -4.33
CA GLY A 196 12.85 -7.73 -4.87
C GLY A 196 12.50 -6.24 -4.84
N MET A 197 11.79 -5.76 -3.82
CA MET A 197 11.49 -4.34 -3.61
C MET A 197 12.64 -3.67 -2.85
N SER A 198 13.77 -3.45 -3.52
CA SER A 198 14.99 -2.89 -2.93
C SER A 198 14.90 -1.41 -2.59
N ASP A 199 13.92 -0.70 -3.15
CA ASP A 199 13.75 0.74 -3.12
C ASP A 199 12.38 1.10 -2.53
N THR A 200 12.05 0.45 -1.41
CA THR A 200 10.80 0.66 -0.67
C THR A 200 11.07 0.82 0.83
N TYR A 201 10.54 1.89 1.42
CA TYR A 201 10.90 2.32 2.78
C TYR A 201 9.70 2.91 3.53
N PHE A 202 9.57 2.61 4.82
CA PHE A 202 8.62 3.27 5.74
C PHE A 202 9.19 4.55 6.37
N LEU A 203 10.51 4.65 6.42
CA LEU A 203 11.25 5.79 6.95
C LEU A 203 12.20 6.26 5.86
N LEU A 204 12.15 7.54 5.53
CA LEU A 204 13.14 8.14 4.65
C LEU A 204 14.44 8.40 5.42
N ASP A 205 15.53 8.08 4.78
CA ASP A 205 16.89 8.48 5.15
C ASP A 205 17.24 9.73 4.33
N GLU A 206 17.99 10.67 4.92
CA GLU A 206 18.49 11.88 4.25
C GLU A 206 19.22 11.54 2.94
N ALA A 207 19.88 10.37 2.89
CA ALA A 207 20.57 9.87 1.70
C ALA A 207 19.66 9.69 0.47
N TRP A 208 18.34 9.62 0.65
CA TRP A 208 17.38 9.37 -0.43
C TRP A 208 16.59 10.61 -0.85
N GLU A 209 16.75 11.75 -0.17
CA GLU A 209 15.95 12.96 -0.44
C GLU A 209 16.04 13.42 -1.90
N GLY A 210 17.22 13.29 -2.54
CA GLY A 210 17.43 13.62 -3.96
C GLY A 210 16.69 12.71 -4.96
N ARG A 211 16.07 11.62 -4.50
CA ARG A 211 15.26 10.71 -5.31
C ARG A 211 13.77 10.92 -5.13
N VAL A 212 13.35 11.67 -4.10
CA VAL A 212 11.93 11.81 -3.74
C VAL A 212 11.23 12.79 -4.67
N ALA A 213 10.10 12.37 -5.23
CA ALA A 213 9.25 13.25 -6.02
C ALA A 213 8.61 14.34 -5.15
N MET A 214 8.78 15.60 -5.56
CA MET A 214 8.09 16.74 -4.98
C MET A 214 6.61 16.72 -5.38
N VAL A 215 5.77 17.11 -4.41
CA VAL A 215 4.33 17.23 -4.57
C VAL A 215 3.93 18.68 -4.82
N ARG A 216 2.97 18.89 -5.73
CA ARG A 216 2.35 20.20 -5.91
C ARG A 216 1.27 20.41 -4.86
N ARG A 217 1.39 21.50 -4.11
CA ARG A 217 0.43 21.93 -3.09
C ARG A 217 -0.65 22.81 -3.71
N LYS A 218 -1.76 23.00 -2.99
CA LYS A 218 -2.89 23.85 -3.40
C LYS A 218 -2.50 25.32 -3.62
N ASP A 219 -1.43 25.78 -2.98
CA ASP A 219 -0.87 27.12 -3.15
C ASP A 219 0.05 27.24 -4.38
N GLY A 220 0.17 26.17 -5.18
CA GLY A 220 1.02 26.09 -6.36
C GLY A 220 2.49 25.79 -6.07
N THR A 221 2.91 25.70 -4.80
CA THR A 221 4.32 25.41 -4.46
C THR A 221 4.65 23.93 -4.64
N LEU A 222 5.93 23.65 -4.97
CA LEU A 222 6.51 22.31 -5.00
C LEU A 222 7.35 22.09 -3.74
N ARG A 223 7.12 20.99 -3.03
CA ARG A 223 7.87 20.61 -1.82
C ARG A 223 7.96 19.10 -1.70
N LEU A 224 8.89 18.63 -0.88
CA LEU A 224 8.88 17.24 -0.43
C LEU A 224 7.58 16.91 0.32
N PRO A 225 7.14 15.64 0.30
CA PRO A 225 5.99 15.19 1.06
C PRO A 225 6.20 15.37 2.56
N ASP A 226 5.11 15.67 3.29
CA ASP A 226 5.14 15.69 4.75
C ASP A 226 5.12 14.23 5.24
N ASN A 227 6.08 13.84 6.08
CA ASN A 227 6.20 12.47 6.57
C ASN A 227 6.19 12.44 8.09
N SER A 228 5.59 11.40 8.67
CA SER A 228 5.76 11.04 10.07
C SER A 228 7.22 10.67 10.34
N PRO A 229 7.89 11.24 11.36
CA PRO A 229 9.27 10.88 11.69
C PRO A 229 9.40 9.42 12.19
N GLN A 230 8.29 8.82 12.63
CA GLN A 230 8.20 7.41 13.02
C GLN A 230 7.61 6.52 11.92
N GLY A 231 7.34 7.07 10.73
CA GLY A 231 6.65 6.38 9.64
C GLY A 231 5.17 6.17 9.94
N SER A 232 4.47 5.55 9.00
CA SER A 232 3.03 5.27 9.11
C SER A 232 2.67 3.97 8.43
N ALA A 233 1.94 3.10 9.13
CA ALA A 233 1.37 1.87 8.57
C ALA A 233 0.27 2.12 7.53
N ALA A 234 -0.14 3.38 7.36
CA ALA A 234 -1.31 3.77 6.60
C ALA A 234 -1.03 4.86 5.56
N ASP A 235 0.18 5.42 5.49
CA ASP A 235 0.50 6.58 4.62
C ASP A 235 1.95 6.59 4.09
N ASP A 236 2.95 6.77 4.96
CA ASP A 236 4.30 7.24 4.60
C ASP A 236 5.26 6.21 3.98
N VAL A 237 4.74 5.24 3.24
CA VAL A 237 5.59 4.35 2.44
C VAL A 237 6.11 5.13 1.24
N HIS A 238 7.42 5.02 1.00
CA HIS A 238 8.08 5.53 -0.19
C HIS A 238 8.51 4.34 -1.03
N THR A 239 8.25 4.38 -2.34
CA THR A 239 8.60 3.28 -3.24
C THR A 239 8.82 3.79 -4.67
N THR A 240 9.44 2.97 -5.51
CA THR A 240 9.49 3.18 -6.96
C THR A 240 8.32 2.49 -7.64
N ILE A 241 8.04 2.88 -8.89
CA ILE A 241 7.03 2.18 -9.69
C ILE A 241 7.40 0.72 -9.97
N GLY A 242 8.70 0.44 -10.10
CA GLY A 242 9.22 -0.91 -10.28
C GLY A 242 8.91 -1.79 -9.08
N ASP A 243 9.18 -1.30 -7.87
CA ASP A 243 8.91 -2.03 -6.63
C ASP A 243 7.42 -2.23 -6.41
N TYR A 244 6.64 -1.17 -6.52
CA TYR A 244 5.20 -1.26 -6.27
C TYR A 244 4.50 -2.19 -7.27
N THR A 245 4.95 -2.23 -8.54
CA THR A 245 4.40 -3.20 -9.51
C THR A 245 4.81 -4.64 -9.22
N ARG A 246 6.02 -4.88 -8.69
CA ARG A 246 6.43 -6.22 -8.22
C ARG A 246 5.57 -6.68 -7.04
N PHE A 247 5.32 -5.78 -6.09
CA PHE A 247 4.37 -5.99 -5.00
C PHE A 247 2.99 -6.38 -5.52
N VAL A 248 2.38 -5.55 -6.36
CA VAL A 248 1.02 -5.80 -6.89
C VAL A 248 0.99 -7.10 -7.68
N ALA A 249 2.01 -7.40 -8.49
CA ALA A 249 2.09 -8.65 -9.23
C ALA A 249 2.17 -9.88 -8.31
N ALA A 250 2.97 -9.83 -7.24
CA ALA A 250 3.05 -10.89 -6.24
C ALA A 250 1.73 -11.08 -5.49
N ALA A 251 1.10 -9.97 -5.09
CA ALA A 251 -0.22 -9.99 -4.47
C ALA A 251 -1.29 -10.58 -5.42
N MET A 252 -1.27 -10.26 -6.72
CA MET A 252 -2.22 -10.83 -7.70
C MET A 252 -2.08 -12.35 -7.82
N ARG A 253 -0.85 -12.88 -7.72
CA ARG A 253 -0.60 -14.33 -7.74
C ARG A 253 -0.93 -15.02 -6.41
N GLY A 254 -1.03 -14.25 -5.32
CA GLY A 254 -1.23 -14.79 -3.97
C GLY A 254 0.04 -15.39 -3.38
N ASP A 255 1.21 -14.91 -3.82
CA ASP A 255 2.50 -15.41 -3.35
C ASP A 255 2.59 -15.31 -1.82
N GLY A 256 3.10 -16.35 -1.14
CA GLY A 256 3.27 -16.37 0.32
C GLY A 256 1.98 -16.53 1.12
N LEU A 257 0.82 -16.68 0.47
CA LEU A 257 -0.46 -16.94 1.12
C LEU A 257 -0.93 -18.38 0.87
N THR A 258 -1.69 -18.93 1.82
CA THR A 258 -2.39 -20.20 1.63
C THR A 258 -3.60 -20.01 0.71
N PRO A 259 -4.11 -21.07 0.04
CA PRO A 259 -5.32 -20.96 -0.78
C PRO A 259 -6.52 -20.38 -0.02
N ALA A 260 -6.71 -20.77 1.24
CA ALA A 260 -7.76 -20.24 2.10
C ALA A 260 -7.60 -18.74 2.36
N LEU A 261 -6.37 -18.25 2.57
CA LEU A 261 -6.12 -16.81 2.74
C LEU A 261 -6.30 -16.03 1.44
N ILE A 262 -5.92 -16.61 0.28
CA ILE A 262 -6.20 -16.01 -1.03
C ILE A 262 -7.71 -15.82 -1.22
N GLU A 263 -8.50 -16.83 -0.87
CA GLU A 263 -9.97 -16.77 -0.93
C GLU A 263 -10.54 -15.73 0.04
N GLN A 264 -10.13 -15.74 1.31
CA GLN A 264 -10.56 -14.76 2.30
C GLN A 264 -10.21 -13.33 1.87
N ARG A 265 -9.00 -13.12 1.33
CA ARG A 265 -8.55 -11.82 0.83
C ARG A 265 -9.39 -11.34 -0.36
N ALA A 266 -9.84 -12.25 -1.21
CA ALA A 266 -10.69 -11.94 -2.36
C ALA A 266 -12.17 -11.74 -2.01
N THR A 267 -12.63 -12.14 -0.81
CA THR A 267 -14.05 -12.17 -0.44
C THR A 267 -14.41 -11.27 0.74
N ILE A 268 -13.45 -10.95 1.62
CA ILE A 268 -13.66 -10.05 2.76
C ILE A 268 -13.35 -8.62 2.32
N TYR A 269 -14.39 -7.95 1.82
CA TYR A 269 -14.31 -6.57 1.38
C TYR A 269 -15.66 -5.85 1.46
N ASP A 270 -15.61 -4.53 1.39
CA ASP A 270 -16.74 -3.65 1.11
C ASP A 270 -16.60 -3.11 -0.31
N ASP A 271 -17.66 -3.24 -1.09
CA ASP A 271 -17.69 -2.72 -2.46
C ASP A 271 -17.94 -1.20 -2.41
N GLN A 272 -17.01 -0.45 -2.99
CA GLN A 272 -17.05 1.01 -3.09
C GLN A 272 -17.27 1.49 -4.52
N THR A 273 -17.53 0.57 -5.47
CA THR A 273 -17.57 0.88 -6.92
C THR A 273 -18.62 1.95 -7.22
N ALA A 274 -19.82 1.82 -6.65
CA ALA A 274 -20.90 2.79 -6.86
C ALA A 274 -20.57 4.19 -6.32
N GLN A 275 -19.73 4.29 -5.29
CA GLN A 275 -19.35 5.55 -4.66
C GLN A 275 -18.20 6.22 -5.40
N ALA A 276 -17.22 5.42 -5.86
CA ALA A 276 -16.02 5.92 -6.53
C ALA A 276 -16.21 6.23 -8.03
N CYS A 277 -17.27 5.70 -8.63
CA CYS A 277 -17.65 5.97 -10.00
C CYS A 277 -19.04 6.62 -10.10
N PRO A 278 -19.22 7.82 -9.51
CA PRO A 278 -20.49 8.53 -9.62
C PRO A 278 -20.74 8.90 -11.09
N GLU A 279 -22.02 8.88 -11.49
CA GLU A 279 -22.42 9.23 -12.85
C GLU A 279 -21.87 10.61 -13.25
N GLY A 280 -21.23 10.67 -14.43
CA GLY A 280 -20.72 11.92 -15.02
C GLY A 280 -19.28 12.29 -14.68
N LEU A 281 -18.61 11.63 -13.72
CA LEU A 281 -17.22 11.96 -13.35
C LEU A 281 -16.19 11.13 -14.13
N ILE A 282 -16.49 9.85 -14.37
CA ILE A 282 -15.68 8.91 -15.16
C ILE A 282 -16.64 8.27 -16.18
N PRO A 283 -16.28 8.18 -17.48
CA PRO A 283 -17.10 7.44 -18.44
C PRO A 283 -17.33 6.02 -17.93
N GLN A 284 -18.58 5.56 -17.94
CA GLN A 284 -18.95 4.29 -17.28
C GLN A 284 -18.22 3.08 -17.89
N ASP A 285 -17.86 3.12 -19.17
CA ASP A 285 -17.04 2.09 -19.84
C ASP A 285 -15.56 2.09 -19.40
N LYS A 286 -15.13 3.14 -18.68
CA LYS A 286 -13.79 3.31 -18.09
C LYS A 286 -13.78 3.10 -16.58
N CYS A 287 -14.92 2.95 -15.94
CA CYS A 287 -14.99 2.67 -14.51
C CYS A 287 -14.37 1.30 -14.18
N PRO A 288 -13.63 1.18 -13.07
CA PRO A 288 -13.14 -0.11 -12.62
C PRO A 288 -14.33 -1.03 -12.37
N LYS A 289 -14.22 -2.28 -12.80
CA LYS A 289 -15.31 -3.28 -12.58
C LYS A 289 -15.59 -3.50 -11.10
N ARG A 290 -14.58 -3.26 -10.26
CA ARG A 290 -14.71 -3.30 -8.81
C ARG A 290 -13.68 -2.38 -8.16
N LEU A 291 -14.13 -1.55 -7.23
CA LEU A 291 -13.28 -0.87 -6.26
C LEU A 291 -13.66 -1.36 -4.87
N VAL A 292 -12.68 -1.82 -4.10
CA VAL A 292 -12.94 -2.46 -2.80
C VAL A 292 -12.04 -1.91 -1.71
N MET A 293 -12.52 -2.06 -0.47
CA MET A 293 -11.73 -1.94 0.74
C MET A 293 -11.89 -3.23 1.53
N GLY A 294 -10.81 -3.87 1.93
CA GLY A 294 -10.94 -5.16 2.58
C GLY A 294 -9.62 -5.71 3.06
N LEU A 295 -9.59 -7.02 3.28
CA LEU A 295 -8.43 -7.72 3.82
C LEU A 295 -7.17 -7.56 2.94
N ALA A 296 -7.32 -7.25 1.65
CA ALA A 296 -6.24 -6.94 0.71
C ALA A 296 -5.70 -5.49 0.80
N GLY A 297 -6.25 -4.65 1.68
CA GLY A 297 -6.09 -3.21 1.61
C GLY A 297 -7.18 -2.52 0.79
N THR A 298 -7.03 -1.21 0.68
CA THR A 298 -7.83 -0.35 -0.22
C THR A 298 -7.32 -0.54 -1.65
N SER A 299 -8.21 -0.87 -2.57
CA SER A 299 -8.00 -0.83 -4.03
C SER A 299 -7.23 -1.98 -4.70
N MET A 300 -6.91 -3.07 -3.99
CA MET A 300 -6.38 -4.27 -4.65
C MET A 300 -7.49 -5.29 -4.93
N ILE A 301 -7.93 -5.37 -6.21
CA ILE A 301 -8.11 -6.60 -7.03
C ILE A 301 -9.28 -6.56 -8.05
N ALA A 302 -8.96 -7.04 -9.26
CA ALA A 302 -9.79 -7.61 -10.35
C ALA A 302 -10.46 -6.67 -11.39
N ALA A 303 -9.67 -5.87 -12.13
CA ALA A 303 -9.94 -5.57 -13.53
C ALA A 303 -8.68 -5.04 -14.25
N ARG A 304 -8.70 -5.04 -15.58
CA ARG A 304 -7.62 -4.65 -16.52
C ARG A 304 -7.03 -3.22 -16.35
N THR A 305 -7.45 -2.46 -15.34
CA THR A 305 -6.91 -1.15 -14.99
C THR A 305 -7.18 -0.89 -13.51
N VAL A 306 -6.16 -0.46 -12.75
CA VAL A 306 -6.30 0.07 -11.39
C VAL A 306 -6.30 1.59 -11.50
N SER A 307 -7.32 2.26 -10.97
CA SER A 307 -7.35 3.71 -10.77
C SER A 307 -7.58 3.98 -9.29
N LEU A 308 -6.86 4.95 -8.74
CA LEU A 308 -6.83 5.26 -7.32
C LEU A 308 -7.36 6.68 -7.11
N SER A 309 -8.37 6.82 -6.27
CA SER A 309 -8.88 8.10 -5.81
C SER A 309 -9.30 8.00 -4.34
N THR A 310 -8.92 8.99 -3.55
CA THR A 310 -9.33 9.14 -2.14
C THR A 310 -10.67 9.88 -2.07
N MET A 311 -11.66 9.29 -1.40
CA MET A 311 -12.94 9.95 -1.09
C MET A 311 -13.12 10.11 0.42
N ALA A 312 -13.82 11.18 0.82
CA ALA A 312 -14.22 11.48 2.20
C ALA A 312 -15.68 11.99 2.24
N ARG A 313 -16.43 11.64 3.31
CA ARG A 313 -17.68 12.20 3.91
C ARG A 313 -18.53 11.05 4.51
N THR A 314 -19.38 11.14 5.54
CA THR A 314 -19.74 12.07 6.64
C THR A 314 -20.42 11.20 7.71
N GLY A 315 -20.17 11.47 8.99
CA GLY A 315 -20.62 10.65 10.12
C GLY A 315 -22.08 10.84 10.56
N VAL A 316 -22.60 9.81 11.23
CA VAL A 316 -23.81 9.84 12.06
C VAL A 316 -23.45 9.12 13.36
N SER A 317 -23.66 9.77 14.50
CA SER A 317 -23.38 9.21 15.83
C SER A 317 -24.39 8.14 16.23
N ALA A 318 -23.90 6.98 16.67
CA ALA A 318 -24.70 5.92 17.29
C ALA A 318 -24.21 5.68 18.74
N PRO A 319 -25.08 5.17 19.64
CA PRO A 319 -24.69 4.86 21.02
C PRO A 319 -23.78 3.62 21.10
N SER A 320 -22.91 3.57 22.12
CA SER A 320 -21.91 2.51 22.35
C SER A 320 -22.56 1.12 22.47
N PRO A 321 -22.14 0.12 21.65
CA PRO A 321 -22.82 -1.17 21.56
C PRO A 321 -22.30 -2.26 22.51
N CYS A 322 -21.13 -2.09 23.12
CA CYS A 322 -20.60 -3.06 24.08
C CYS A 322 -20.97 -2.65 25.52
N SER A 323 -22.25 -2.60 25.85
CA SER A 323 -22.62 -2.42 27.26
C SER A 323 -22.19 -3.66 28.09
N SER A 324 -21.39 -3.44 29.14
CA SER A 324 -21.14 -4.46 30.17
C SER A 324 -22.48 -4.93 30.75
N PRO A 325 -22.66 -6.22 31.10
CA PRO A 325 -23.85 -6.64 31.80
C PRO A 325 -23.95 -5.82 33.08
N LYS A 326 -25.03 -5.05 33.24
CA LYS A 326 -25.34 -4.38 34.50
C LYS A 326 -25.31 -5.45 35.59
N ARG A 327 -24.31 -5.42 36.48
CA ARG A 327 -24.37 -6.16 37.74
C ARG A 327 -25.66 -5.72 38.41
N ALA A 328 -26.63 -6.62 38.50
CA ALA A 328 -27.75 -6.44 39.39
C ALA A 328 -27.15 -6.37 40.80
N LEU A 329 -27.04 -5.17 41.36
CA LEU A 329 -26.99 -5.04 42.80
C LEU A 329 -28.36 -5.45 43.31
N ALA A 330 -28.46 -6.68 43.78
CA ALA A 330 -29.48 -7.05 44.74
C ALA A 330 -29.11 -6.36 46.07
N LEU A 331 -29.92 -5.38 46.45
CA LEU A 331 -30.20 -5.03 47.84
C LEU A 331 -31.70 -5.24 48.05
#